data_AF-A0A090YAF0-F1
#
_entry.id   AF-A0A090YAF0-F1
#
_cell.length_a   1.000
_cell.length_b   1.000
_cell.length_c   1.000
_cell.angle_alpha   90.00
_cell.angle_beta   90.00
_cell.angle_gamma   90.00
#
_symmetry.space_group_name_H-M   'P 1'
#
loop_
_entity.id
_entity.type
_entity.pdbx_description
1 polymer ?
#
loop_
_entity_poly.entity_id
_entity_poly.type
_entity_poly.pdbx_seq_one_letter_code
_entity_poly.pdbx_strand_id
1 'polypeptide(L)'
;MPRRRRERLALMNPAQHAGIEGKAAERLTAMMKGTREKVQLEYKSYVIGLGTYLKREYPAAWKKFQNDWDRGGDYFSQADIELEARVKVRIFGSTIETK
;
A
#
# COMPACT_ATOMS: atom_id res chain seq x y z
N MET A 1 20.49 30.53 22.25
CA MET A 1 20.38 29.16 21.68
C MET A 1 19.78 29.26 20.27
N PRO A 2 20.49 28.88 19.19
CA PRO A 2 20.06 29.14 17.81
C PRO A 2 18.92 28.19 17.36
N ARG A 3 17.93 28.73 16.64
CA ARG A 3 16.69 28.04 16.20
C ARG A 3 16.95 26.69 15.47
N ARG A 4 18.02 26.61 14.67
CA ARG A 4 18.40 25.41 13.90
C ARG A 4 18.60 24.14 14.73
N ARG A 5 19.02 24.26 16.00
CA ARG A 5 19.22 23.09 16.88
C ARG A 5 17.89 22.49 17.36
N ARG A 6 16.81 23.28 17.43
CA ARG A 6 15.48 22.82 17.89
C ARG A 6 14.73 22.04 16.81
N GLU A 7 14.80 22.47 15.55
CA GLU A 7 14.14 21.80 14.42
C GLU A 7 14.74 20.41 14.17
N ARG A 8 16.07 20.29 14.21
CA ARG A 8 16.76 19.00 14.14
C ARG A 8 16.38 18.07 15.29
N LEU A 9 16.27 18.61 16.52
CA LEU A 9 15.82 17.83 17.69
C LEU A 9 14.37 17.34 17.52
N ALA A 10 13.50 18.17 16.92
CA ALA A 10 12.11 17.83 16.66
C ALA A 10 11.98 16.70 15.62
N LEU A 11 12.82 16.68 14.59
CA LEU A 11 12.87 15.60 13.58
C LEU A 11 13.53 14.32 14.08
N MET A 12 14.22 14.34 15.23
CA MET A 12 14.75 13.14 15.88
C MET A 12 13.78 12.55 16.92
N ASN A 13 12.62 13.20 17.13
CA ASN A 13 11.64 12.73 18.09
C ASN A 13 10.83 11.55 17.49
N PRO A 14 10.87 10.35 18.11
CA PRO A 14 10.13 9.18 17.63
C PRO A 14 8.61 9.42 17.55
N ALA A 15 8.07 10.34 18.37
CA ALA A 15 6.65 10.71 18.30
C ALA A 15 6.27 11.45 16.99
N GLN A 16 7.20 12.23 16.41
CA GLN A 16 6.98 12.90 15.13
C GLN A 16 7.11 11.93 13.95
N HIS A 17 7.95 10.90 14.07
CA HIS A 17 8.04 9.81 13.08
C HIS A 17 6.75 9.02 13.02
N ALA A 18 6.20 8.63 14.17
CA ALA A 18 4.94 7.91 14.23
C ALA A 18 3.79 8.68 13.55
N GLY A 19 3.75 10.00 13.69
CA GLY A 19 2.75 10.84 13.02
C GLY A 19 2.91 10.89 11.50
N ILE A 20 4.14 10.97 10.99
CA ILE A 20 4.43 10.97 9.54
C ILE A 20 4.16 9.58 8.94
N GLU A 21 4.63 8.53 9.61
CA GLU A 21 4.41 7.13 9.22
C GLU A 21 2.93 6.81 9.17
N GLY A 22 2.15 7.20 10.19
CA GLY A 22 0.71 7.02 10.23
C GLY A 22 0.00 7.73 9.07
N LYS A 23 0.27 9.02 8.86
CA LYS A 23 -0.34 9.77 7.73
C LYS A 23 0.05 9.21 6.37
N ALA A 24 1.30 8.77 6.20
CA ALA A 24 1.76 8.14 4.97
C ALA A 24 1.08 6.79 4.74
N ALA A 25 0.94 5.98 5.79
CA ALA A 25 0.25 4.69 5.75
C ALA A 25 -1.23 4.85 5.40
N GLU A 26 -1.94 5.78 6.03
CA GLU A 26 -3.34 6.10 5.71
C GLU A 26 -3.48 6.54 4.25
N ARG A 27 -2.61 7.44 3.79
CA ARG A 27 -2.66 7.94 2.40
C ARG A 27 -2.39 6.83 1.39
N LEU A 28 -1.40 5.98 1.63
CA LEU A 28 -1.09 4.83 0.78
C LEU A 28 -2.26 3.85 0.76
N THR A 29 -2.83 3.54 1.91
CA THR A 29 -3.99 2.65 2.03
C THR A 29 -5.17 3.19 1.24
N ALA A 30 -5.48 4.49 1.36
CA ALA A 30 -6.55 5.12 0.60
C ALA A 30 -6.32 5.07 -0.92
N MET A 31 -5.08 5.31 -1.37
CA MET A 31 -4.74 5.20 -2.79
C MET A 31 -4.87 3.76 -3.30
N MET A 32 -4.37 2.78 -2.55
CA MET A 32 -4.47 1.36 -2.92
C MET A 32 -5.93 0.88 -2.93
N LYS A 33 -6.78 1.36 -2.01
CA LYS A 33 -8.23 1.09 -2.03
C LYS A 33 -8.88 1.64 -3.30
N GLY A 34 -8.55 2.88 -3.69
CA GLY A 34 -9.03 3.44 -4.96
C GLY A 34 -8.55 2.66 -6.19
N THR A 35 -7.31 2.16 -6.18
CA THR A 35 -6.82 1.26 -7.24
C THR A 35 -7.57 -0.07 -7.23
N ARG A 36 -7.79 -0.68 -6.06
CA ARG A 36 -8.58 -1.91 -5.91
C ARG A 36 -9.97 -1.74 -6.51
N GLU A 37 -10.68 -0.67 -6.16
CA GLU A 37 -12.03 -0.39 -6.67
C GLU A 37 -12.04 -0.29 -8.20
N LYS A 38 -11.11 0.47 -8.79
CA LYS A 38 -11.00 0.58 -10.26
C LYS A 38 -10.70 -0.76 -10.92
N VAL A 39 -9.74 -1.51 -10.38
CA VAL A 39 -9.32 -2.79 -10.97
C VAL A 39 -10.41 -3.86 -10.82
N GLN A 40 -11.14 -3.90 -9.69
CA GLN A 40 -12.22 -4.85 -9.44
C GLN A 40 -13.55 -4.48 -10.15
N LEU A 41 -13.95 -3.21 -10.13
CA LEU A 41 -15.28 -2.78 -10.61
C LEU A 41 -15.25 -2.26 -12.05
N GLU A 42 -14.25 -1.46 -12.40
CA GLU A 42 -14.20 -0.74 -13.68
C GLU A 42 -13.54 -1.60 -14.77
N TYR A 43 -12.38 -2.16 -14.47
CA TYR A 43 -11.63 -2.98 -15.44
C TYR A 43 -12.01 -4.45 -15.39
N LYS A 44 -12.56 -4.93 -14.26
CA LYS A 44 -12.84 -6.35 -13.98
C LYS A 44 -11.71 -7.28 -14.44
N SER A 45 -10.48 -6.79 -14.33
CA SER A 45 -9.33 -7.41 -14.96
C SER A 45 -8.19 -7.47 -13.98
N TYR A 46 -7.56 -8.62 -13.94
CA TYR A 46 -6.39 -8.88 -13.15
C TYR A 46 -5.15 -8.17 -13.67
N VAL A 47 -4.85 -7.02 -13.06
CA VAL A 47 -3.65 -6.24 -13.38
C VAL A 47 -2.56 -6.38 -12.31
N ILE A 48 -2.86 -6.96 -11.15
CA ILE A 48 -2.04 -6.84 -9.93
C ILE A 48 -1.31 -8.12 -9.46
N GLY A 49 -1.38 -9.25 -10.17
CA GLY A 49 -0.47 -10.38 -9.87
C GLY A 49 -0.88 -11.34 -8.72
N LEU A 50 -2.06 -11.19 -8.11
CA LEU A 50 -2.60 -12.08 -7.05
C LEU A 50 -2.81 -13.56 -7.42
N GLY A 51 -3.26 -13.90 -8.62
CA GLY A 51 -3.44 -15.26 -9.11
C GLY A 51 -2.12 -16.01 -9.24
N THR A 52 -1.03 -15.30 -9.56
CA THR A 52 0.33 -15.87 -9.58
C THR A 52 0.76 -16.24 -8.17
N TYR A 53 0.44 -15.41 -7.18
CA TYR A 53 0.65 -15.72 -5.77
C TYR A 53 -0.20 -16.93 -5.34
N LEU A 54 -1.51 -16.95 -5.64
CA LEU A 54 -2.39 -18.07 -5.31
C LEU A 54 -1.96 -19.38 -5.99
N LYS A 55 -1.47 -19.33 -7.22
CA LYS A 55 -0.90 -20.48 -7.92
C LYS A 55 0.32 -21.04 -7.20
N ARG A 56 1.16 -20.17 -6.62
CA ARG A 56 2.38 -20.57 -5.92
C ARG A 56 2.09 -21.12 -4.52
N GLU A 57 1.28 -20.41 -3.74
CA GLU A 57 0.99 -20.77 -2.34
C GLU A 57 -0.11 -21.84 -2.22
N TYR A 58 -1.10 -21.82 -3.12
CA TYR A 58 -2.29 -22.68 -3.06
C TYR A 58 -2.58 -23.37 -4.40
N PRO A 59 -1.64 -24.15 -4.97
CA PRO A 59 -1.76 -24.73 -6.31
C PRO A 59 -2.99 -25.65 -6.49
N ALA A 60 -3.35 -26.41 -5.44
CA ALA A 60 -4.51 -27.31 -5.48
C ALA A 60 -5.85 -26.54 -5.50
N ALA A 61 -5.95 -25.43 -4.77
CA ALA A 61 -7.12 -24.58 -4.79
C ALA A 61 -7.18 -23.80 -6.11
N TRP A 62 -6.06 -23.22 -6.54
CA TRP A 62 -5.92 -22.48 -7.79
C TRP A 62 -6.42 -23.29 -9.00
N LYS A 63 -6.07 -24.57 -9.09
CA LYS A 63 -6.55 -25.45 -10.19
C LYS A 63 -8.07 -25.51 -10.31
N LYS A 64 -8.82 -25.32 -9.22
CA LYS A 64 -10.29 -25.42 -9.20
C LYS A 64 -10.98 -24.17 -9.75
N PHE A 65 -10.42 -22.98 -9.55
CA PHE A 65 -11.06 -21.71 -9.89
C PHE A 65 -10.27 -20.83 -10.86
N GLN A 66 -9.07 -21.25 -11.29
CA GLN A 66 -8.21 -20.48 -12.22
C GLN A 66 -8.90 -20.10 -13.53
N ASN A 67 -9.83 -20.92 -14.02
CA ASN A 67 -10.54 -20.67 -15.27
C ASN A 67 -11.56 -19.53 -15.13
N ASP A 68 -12.11 -19.37 -13.92
CA ASP A 68 -13.16 -18.39 -13.59
C ASP A 68 -12.62 -17.17 -12.85
N TRP A 69 -11.30 -17.15 -12.56
CA TRP A 69 -10.63 -16.09 -11.80
C TRP A 69 -10.73 -14.72 -12.48
N ASP A 70 -10.53 -14.69 -13.81
CA ASP A 70 -10.58 -13.49 -14.66
C ASP A 70 -11.69 -13.52 -15.71
N ARG A 71 -12.19 -14.71 -16.06
CA ARG A 71 -13.19 -14.87 -17.13
C ARG A 71 -14.52 -15.27 -16.52
N GLY A 72 -15.54 -14.44 -16.72
CA GLY A 72 -16.95 -14.81 -16.59
C GLY A 72 -17.49 -15.07 -15.18
N GLY A 73 -16.65 -15.43 -14.20
CA GLY A 73 -17.06 -15.74 -12.82
C GLY A 73 -16.93 -14.60 -11.81
N ASP A 74 -16.21 -13.52 -12.16
CA ASP A 74 -15.96 -12.34 -11.31
C ASP A 74 -15.41 -12.68 -9.91
N TYR A 75 -14.73 -13.82 -9.69
CA TYR A 75 -14.15 -14.17 -8.37
C TYR A 75 -13.16 -13.10 -7.89
N PHE A 76 -12.33 -12.57 -8.79
CA PHE A 76 -11.44 -11.46 -8.46
C PHE A 76 -12.21 -10.19 -8.09
N SER A 77 -13.28 -9.85 -8.83
CA SER A 77 -14.12 -8.68 -8.56
C SER A 77 -14.91 -8.79 -7.25
N GLN A 78 -15.26 -10.01 -6.83
CA GLN A 78 -15.98 -10.29 -5.59
C GLN A 78 -15.06 -10.57 -4.39
N ALA A 79 -13.75 -10.74 -4.63
CA ALA A 79 -12.81 -11.04 -3.57
C ALA A 79 -12.74 -9.91 -2.55
N ASP A 80 -12.85 -10.27 -1.27
CA ASP A 80 -12.55 -9.33 -0.21
C ASP A 80 -11.03 -9.24 0.01
N ILE A 81 -10.47 -8.08 -0.33
CA ILE A 81 -9.03 -7.82 -0.31
C ILE A 81 -8.73 -6.75 0.74
N GLU A 82 -8.33 -7.18 1.93
CA GLU A 82 -7.85 -6.26 2.95
C GLU A 82 -6.48 -5.69 2.56
N LEU A 83 -6.33 -4.36 2.68
CA LEU A 83 -5.12 -3.64 2.33
C LEU A 83 -4.61 -2.90 3.56
N GLU A 84 -3.40 -3.23 4.00
CA GLU A 84 -2.71 -2.61 5.12
C GLU A 84 -1.35 -2.07 4.64
N ALA A 85 -1.14 -0.75 4.73
CA ALA A 85 0.17 -0.16 4.48
C ALA A 85 0.93 0.03 5.80
N ARG A 86 2.15 -0.52 5.88
CA ARG A 86 3.08 -0.26 6.98
C ARG A 86 4.25 0.58 6.49
N VAL A 87 4.36 1.80 6.99
CA VAL A 87 5.42 2.75 6.60
C VAL A 87 6.43 2.86 7.71
N LYS A 88 7.72 2.83 7.35
CA LYS A 88 8.83 3.07 8.26
C LYS A 88 9.77 4.12 7.69
N VAL A 89 9.92 5.24 8.38
CA VAL A 89 10.87 6.30 8.02
C VAL A 89 12.26 5.87 8.49
N ARG A 90 13.20 5.72 7.55
CA ARG A 90 14.57 5.26 7.84
C ARG A 90 15.61 6.38 7.82
N ILE A 91 15.39 7.42 7.00
CA ILE A 91 16.35 8.51 6.81
C ILE A 91 15.54 9.81 6.64
N PHE A 92 15.97 10.89 7.29
CA PHE A 92 15.44 12.23 7.08
C PHE A 92 16.56 13.13 6.51
N GLY A 93 16.32 13.68 5.32
CA GLY A 93 17.16 14.70 4.72
C GLY A 93 16.64 16.09 5.07
N SER A 94 17.53 17.04 5.31
CA SER A 94 17.19 18.46 5.48
C SER A 94 17.63 19.20 4.22
N THR A 95 16.70 19.64 3.38
CA THR A 95 16.99 20.58 2.30
C THR A 95 17.00 21.99 2.88
N ILE A 96 18.15 22.66 2.78
CA ILE A 96 18.29 24.05 3.20
C ILE A 96 18.00 24.91 1.96
N GLU A 97 16.79 25.44 1.83
CA GLU A 97 16.52 26.48 0.83
C GLU A 97 17.31 27.73 1.22
N THR A 98 18.35 28.02 0.45
CA THR A 98 19.17 29.23 0.62
C THR A 98 18.56 30.27 -0.30
N LYS A 99 17.90 31.27 0.30
CA LYS A 99 17.37 32.44 -0.40
C LYS A 99 18.43 33.53 -0.46
#